data_AF-A0A818ZSI3-F1
#
_entry.id   AF-A0A818ZSI3-F1
#
_cell.length_a   1.000
_cell.length_b   1.000
_cell.length_c   1.000
_cell.angle_alpha   90.00
_cell.angle_beta   90.00
_cell.angle_gamma   90.00
#
_symmetry.space_group_name_H-M   'P 1'
#
loop_
_entity.id
_entity.type
_entity.pdbx_description
1 polymer ?
#
loop_
_entity_poly.entity_id
_entity_poly.type
_entity_poly.pdbx_seq_one_letter_code
_entity_poly.pdbx_strand_id
1 'polypeptide(L)'
;MLYDWSLASISTPFTIQIEFNDDLASRAYKWLQKLDRTKVLHLGAASYVVPSSEPKMDTLLWIQHYHSLSWNCYDEFIDWLNSARLLDFSRLTPPLFCSSDLSKDLCHNLNLYDINQDIKYICLLTAFITCLQLFFGLKHYQIQMCNAYKGIFIDIPKPKTISSVSIISRSIHYPGRFMGSLIYSYGFLFLFISIFYILSRYIFYSLIILEFISKLILPMIIFFLFQLLFVRLLCKLLFIENNHLLVLRNLRLYYTFSYFSFFFDCFLGFIMCLSRISKGIFCTLIFFARLDYSSYGRGLEMYDSSYASYVSFFHIEKNQRHPVLNVFIDIIRQRLIDIRKLKLKLTMENINNTYENEKLSQLNRFRWALAYTLIHNEQLKRYRKHRLCSIKTNQSKTLERIFDKIGLSQTLPRKY
;
A
#
# COMPACT_ATOMS: atom_id res chain seq x y z
N MET A 1 13.20 22.53 55.58
CA MET A 1 14.50 22.83 54.94
C MET A 1 14.20 23.44 53.59
N LEU A 2 14.35 24.75 53.53
CA LEU A 2 14.29 25.57 52.32
C LEU A 2 15.45 25.16 51.40
N TYR A 3 15.16 24.90 50.13
CA TYR A 3 16.18 24.87 49.09
C TYR A 3 16.03 26.13 48.25
N ASP A 4 17.00 27.03 48.40
CA ASP A 4 17.26 28.19 47.57
C ASP A 4 17.47 27.77 46.10
N TRP A 5 16.72 28.39 45.20
CA TRP A 5 17.10 28.52 43.79
C TRP A 5 17.52 29.97 43.57
N SER A 6 18.77 30.26 43.90
CA SER A 6 19.46 31.46 43.42
C SER A 6 20.28 31.09 42.18
N LEU A 7 20.15 31.94 41.15
CA LEU A 7 20.96 31.99 39.93
C LEU A 7 20.83 30.84 38.92
N ALA A 8 19.81 30.94 38.07
CA ALA A 8 19.95 30.57 36.65
C ALA A 8 19.30 31.66 35.79
N SER A 9 20.06 32.73 35.54
CA SER A 9 19.74 33.77 34.58
C SER A 9 19.84 33.21 33.16
N ILE A 10 18.70 32.88 32.55
CA ILE A 10 18.60 32.73 31.09
C ILE A 10 17.38 33.53 30.65
N SER A 11 17.62 34.81 30.38
CA SER A 11 16.66 35.71 29.73
C SER A 11 17.33 36.25 28.47
N THR A 12 17.06 35.65 27.32
CA THR A 12 17.35 36.27 26.02
C THR A 12 16.15 37.14 25.63
N PRO A 13 16.27 38.47 25.55
CA PRO A 13 15.16 39.35 25.20
C PRO A 13 14.92 39.42 23.69
N PHE A 14 13.65 39.56 23.30
CA PHE A 14 13.26 39.99 21.96
C PHE A 14 13.45 41.50 21.85
N THR A 15 14.20 41.97 20.86
CA THR A 15 14.32 43.39 20.51
C THR A 15 13.30 43.74 19.43
N ILE A 16 12.30 44.55 19.77
CA ILE A 16 11.42 45.19 18.79
C ILE A 16 11.95 46.61 18.59
N GLN A 17 12.58 46.88 17.44
CA GLN A 17 12.94 48.24 17.04
C GLN A 17 11.70 48.93 16.46
N ILE A 18 11.25 50.00 17.12
CA ILE A 18 10.24 50.92 16.60
C ILE A 18 10.93 52.28 16.46
N GLU A 19 11.17 52.72 15.23
CA GLU A 19 11.64 54.08 14.97
C GLU A 19 10.47 55.05 15.12
N PHE A 20 10.55 55.94 16.12
CA PHE A 20 9.62 57.04 16.28
C PHE A 20 10.19 58.30 15.62
N ASN A 21 9.33 59.04 14.94
CA ASN A 21 9.65 60.38 14.43
C ASN A 21 9.77 61.36 15.63
N ASP A 22 10.64 62.38 15.55
CA ASP A 22 11.01 63.23 16.71
C ASP A 22 9.82 63.87 17.47
N ASP A 23 8.75 64.20 16.75
CA ASP A 23 7.54 64.80 17.33
C ASP A 23 6.71 63.79 18.15
N LEU A 24 6.78 62.50 17.80
CA LEU A 24 6.09 61.38 18.47
C LEU A 24 6.81 60.97 19.75
N ALA A 25 8.15 61.02 19.76
CA ALA A 25 8.96 60.75 20.96
C ALA A 25 8.65 61.75 22.08
N SER A 26 8.44 63.03 21.76
CA SER A 26 8.09 64.05 22.76
C SER A 26 6.69 63.84 23.38
N ARG A 27 5.74 63.33 22.59
CA ARG A 27 4.37 63.05 23.04
C ARG A 27 4.31 61.79 23.91
N ALA A 28 5.06 60.75 23.55
CA ALA A 28 5.23 59.56 24.37
C ALA A 28 5.87 59.90 25.72
N TYR A 29 6.89 60.77 25.73
CA TYR A 29 7.54 61.24 26.96
C TYR A 29 6.58 62.01 27.89
N LYS A 30 5.76 62.92 27.35
CA LYS A 30 4.73 63.65 28.13
C LYS A 30 3.64 62.73 28.68
N TRP A 31 3.30 61.66 27.97
CA TRP A 31 2.34 60.67 28.46
C TRP A 31 2.92 59.83 29.60
N LEU A 32 4.18 59.38 29.48
CA LEU A 32 4.90 58.67 30.53
C LEU A 32 5.07 59.49 31.83
N GLN A 33 5.26 60.80 31.73
CA GLN A 33 5.28 61.69 32.91
C GLN A 33 3.91 61.83 33.61
N LYS A 34 2.81 61.53 32.91
CA LYS A 34 1.44 61.59 33.45
C LYS A 34 1.01 60.30 34.15
N LEU A 35 1.79 59.21 34.05
CA LEU A 35 1.51 57.97 34.77
C LEU A 35 1.82 58.13 36.25
N ASP A 36 0.79 57.93 37.08
CA ASP A 36 0.82 58.16 38.52
C ASP A 36 1.74 57.13 39.21
N ARG A 37 2.76 57.63 39.94
CA ARG A 37 3.89 56.83 40.45
C ARG A 37 3.46 55.70 41.41
N THR A 38 2.32 55.85 42.07
CA THR A 38 1.78 54.90 43.04
C THR A 38 1.16 53.65 42.40
N LYS A 39 0.62 53.77 41.16
CA LYS A 39 0.07 52.62 40.42
C LYS A 39 1.17 51.69 39.88
N VAL A 40 2.31 52.25 39.48
CA VAL A 40 3.43 51.49 38.89
C VAL A 40 4.14 50.60 39.92
N LEU A 41 4.24 51.04 41.18
CA LEU A 41 4.84 50.27 42.28
C LEU A 41 4.00 49.06 42.71
N HIS A 42 2.67 49.14 42.63
CA HIS A 42 1.79 48.01 42.93
C HIS A 42 1.83 46.89 41.88
N LEU A 43 2.43 47.15 40.71
CA LEU A 43 2.49 46.23 39.56
C LEU A 43 3.82 45.44 39.47
N GLY A 44 4.66 45.50 40.50
CA GLY A 44 5.83 44.61 40.65
C GLY A 44 7.02 44.94 39.73
N ALA A 45 7.12 46.17 39.20
CA ALA A 45 8.27 46.61 38.43
C ALA A 45 9.47 46.87 39.36
N ALA A 46 10.60 46.20 39.12
CA ALA A 46 11.74 46.19 40.04
C ALA A 46 12.60 47.47 40.03
N SER A 47 12.40 48.40 39.08
CA SER A 47 13.06 49.71 39.12
C SER A 47 12.40 50.69 38.15
N TYR A 48 12.01 51.87 38.64
CA TYR A 48 11.57 53.01 37.83
C TYR A 48 12.50 54.19 38.11
N VAL A 49 13.37 54.53 37.15
CA VAL A 49 14.25 55.71 37.23
C VAL A 49 13.86 56.66 36.10
N VAL A 50 13.47 57.89 36.45
CA VAL A 50 13.17 58.94 35.48
C VAL A 50 14.48 59.65 35.12
N PRO A 51 14.95 59.62 33.87
CA PRO A 51 16.16 60.34 33.49
C PRO A 51 15.92 61.85 33.47
N SER A 52 16.93 62.61 33.92
CA SER A 52 16.88 64.08 33.96
C SER A 52 16.93 64.69 32.56
N SER A 53 16.31 65.86 32.41
CA SER A 53 16.12 66.61 31.18
C SER A 53 17.43 67.05 30.52
N GLU A 54 17.96 66.27 29.57
CA GLU A 54 18.92 66.77 28.57
C GLU A 54 18.54 66.30 27.16
N PRO A 55 18.47 67.21 26.16
CA PRO A 55 18.03 66.89 24.82
C PRO A 55 19.24 66.53 23.96
N LYS A 56 19.72 65.29 24.05
CA LYS A 56 20.54 64.57 23.06
C LYS A 56 21.08 63.29 23.71
N MET A 57 20.26 62.26 23.73
CA MET A 57 20.74 60.89 23.92
C MET A 57 20.30 60.06 22.72
N ASP A 58 21.26 59.37 22.11
CA ASP A 58 21.09 58.55 20.92
C ASP A 58 19.96 57.52 21.13
N THR A 59 19.11 57.40 20.12
CA THR A 59 17.93 56.50 20.05
C THR A 59 18.24 55.03 20.37
N LEU A 60 19.50 54.63 20.31
CA LEU A 60 19.97 53.28 20.66
C LEU A 60 19.91 52.99 22.18
N LEU A 61 20.08 54.01 23.03
CA LEU A 61 20.08 53.86 24.49
C LEU A 61 18.66 53.72 25.08
N TRP A 62 17.64 54.19 24.35
CA TRP A 62 16.23 54.04 24.75
C TRP A 62 15.76 52.59 24.79
N ILE A 63 16.36 51.72 23.96
CA ILE A 63 15.89 50.34 23.75
C ILE A 63 16.28 49.41 24.91
N GLN A 64 17.27 49.78 25.73
CA GLN A 64 17.76 48.92 26.82
C GLN A 64 16.97 49.02 28.14
N HIS A 65 15.99 49.91 28.26
CA HIS A 65 15.30 50.15 29.55
C HIS A 65 13.85 49.66 29.64
N TYR A 66 13.31 49.01 28.60
CA TYR A 66 12.00 48.36 28.66
C TYR A 66 12.13 46.89 29.06
N HIS A 67 12.44 46.65 30.33
CA HIS A 67 12.35 45.32 30.93
C HIS A 67 11.21 45.29 31.96
N SER A 68 10.22 44.44 31.70
CA SER A 68 9.01 44.14 32.50
C SER A 68 7.85 45.16 32.40
N LEU A 69 7.05 45.04 31.35
CA LEU A 69 5.65 45.52 31.39
C LEU A 69 4.75 44.35 31.80
N SER A 70 3.90 44.57 32.81
CA SER A 70 2.82 43.63 33.14
C SER A 70 1.63 43.83 32.21
N TRP A 71 0.78 42.80 32.06
CA TRP A 71 -0.36 42.75 31.14
C TRP A 71 -1.32 43.95 31.22
N ASN A 72 -1.53 44.52 32.41
CA ASN A 72 -2.42 45.68 32.57
C ASN A 72 -1.89 46.95 31.90
N CYS A 73 -0.57 47.09 31.73
CA CYS A 73 0.00 48.20 31.00
C CYS A 73 -0.03 48.00 29.48
N TYR A 74 -0.23 46.76 29.00
CA TYR A 74 -0.37 46.48 27.57
C TYR A 74 -1.73 46.99 27.06
N ASP A 75 -2.80 46.78 27.81
CA ASP A 75 -4.14 47.23 27.43
C ASP A 75 -4.26 48.76 27.46
N GLU A 76 -3.72 49.44 28.48
CA GLU A 76 -3.65 50.91 28.51
C GLU A 76 -2.77 51.49 27.39
N PHE A 77 -1.72 50.77 26.98
CA PHE A 77 -0.84 51.16 25.88
C PHE A 77 -1.51 50.98 24.51
N ILE A 78 -2.28 49.90 24.32
CA ILE A 78 -3.13 49.67 23.14
C ILE A 78 -4.20 50.76 23.04
N ASP A 79 -4.86 51.12 24.14
CA ASP A 79 -5.87 52.20 24.17
C ASP A 79 -5.25 53.57 23.87
N TRP A 80 -4.04 53.84 24.35
CA TRP A 80 -3.31 55.05 23.99
C TRP A 80 -2.93 55.08 22.50
N LEU A 81 -2.41 53.97 21.94
CA LEU A 81 -2.11 53.84 20.51
C LEU A 81 -3.35 54.05 19.64
N ASN A 82 -4.50 53.51 20.06
CA ASN A 82 -5.79 53.71 19.40
C ASN A 82 -6.25 55.17 19.47
N SER A 83 -6.04 55.85 20.60
CA SER A 83 -6.37 57.28 20.76
C SER A 83 -5.48 58.20 19.90
N ALA A 84 -4.27 57.76 19.56
CA ALA A 84 -3.31 58.51 18.75
C ALA A 84 -3.55 58.45 17.23
N ARG A 85 -4.60 57.73 16.76
CA ARG A 85 -4.97 57.56 15.33
C ARG A 85 -3.78 57.19 14.43
N LEU A 86 -2.92 56.28 14.90
CA LEU A 86 -1.90 55.65 14.06
C LEU A 86 -2.51 54.43 13.35
N LEU A 87 -2.27 54.34 12.04
CA LEU A 87 -2.89 53.42 11.08
C LEU A 87 -2.65 51.91 11.35
N ASP A 88 -3.69 51.11 11.05
CA ASP A 88 -3.78 49.67 10.77
C ASP A 88 -2.91 48.68 11.57
N PHE A 89 -3.43 48.22 12.71
CA PHE A 89 -2.95 47.02 13.41
C PHE A 89 -3.77 45.78 13.06
N SER A 90 -3.51 45.18 11.90
CA SER A 90 -3.95 43.81 11.57
C SER A 90 -2.91 42.73 11.90
N ARG A 91 -1.79 43.10 12.55
CA ARG A 91 -0.62 42.21 12.75
C ARG A 91 -0.10 42.08 14.18
N LEU A 92 -0.77 42.61 15.19
CA LEU A 92 -0.40 42.34 16.58
C LEU A 92 -1.38 41.33 17.17
N THR A 93 -0.89 40.10 17.34
CA THR A 93 -1.60 39.06 18.09
C THR A 93 -1.18 39.15 19.57
N PRO A 94 -2.12 39.00 20.53
CA PRO A 94 -1.80 39.08 21.94
C PRO A 94 -0.99 37.85 22.39
N PRO A 95 -0.12 37.97 23.40
CA PRO A 95 0.69 36.84 23.86
C PRO A 95 -0.14 35.82 24.66
N LEU A 96 -0.88 34.93 24.00
CA LEU A 96 -1.58 33.85 24.70
C LEU A 96 -0.61 33.06 25.59
N PHE A 97 -0.99 32.91 26.88
CA PHE A 97 -0.33 32.09 27.89
C PHE A 97 0.19 30.76 27.29
N CYS A 98 1.51 30.66 27.14
CA CYS A 98 2.20 29.43 26.81
C CYS A 98 3.13 29.10 27.98
N SER A 99 2.57 28.49 29.02
CA SER A 99 3.32 27.88 30.10
C SER A 99 3.87 26.53 29.63
N SER A 100 5.08 26.57 29.06
CA SER A 100 6.11 25.53 28.99
C SER A 100 6.95 25.79 27.75
N ASP A 101 8.27 25.76 27.89
CA ASP A 101 9.22 25.97 26.79
C ASP A 101 9.01 25.01 25.60
N LEU A 102 8.23 23.94 25.80
CA LEU A 102 7.78 23.00 24.78
C LEU A 102 6.86 23.63 23.70
N SER A 103 6.05 24.64 24.04
CA SER A 103 5.06 25.20 23.10
C SER A 103 5.62 26.31 22.21
N LYS A 104 6.66 27.02 22.66
CA LYS A 104 7.33 28.05 21.85
C LYS A 104 8.13 27.43 20.72
N ASP A 105 8.85 26.33 20.95
CA ASP A 105 9.55 25.62 19.87
C ASP A 105 8.60 24.87 18.92
N LEU A 106 7.43 24.44 19.41
CA LEU A 106 6.40 23.84 18.57
C LEU A 106 5.75 24.90 17.65
N CYS A 107 5.45 26.09 18.18
CA CYS A 107 4.87 27.19 17.41
C CYS A 107 5.88 27.89 16.49
N HIS A 108 7.16 28.00 16.88
CA HIS A 108 8.19 28.64 16.05
C HIS A 108 8.64 27.76 14.88
N ASN A 109 8.46 26.44 14.97
CA ASN A 109 8.74 25.47 13.90
C ASN A 109 7.52 25.04 13.08
N LEU A 110 6.31 25.50 13.40
CA LEU A 110 5.12 25.33 12.55
C LEU A 110 5.07 26.42 11.49
N ASN A 111 6.16 26.57 10.72
CA ASN A 111 6.09 27.30 9.48
C ASN A 111 5.14 26.53 8.54
N LEU A 112 4.06 27.17 8.11
CA LEU A 112 3.15 26.65 7.08
C LEU A 112 3.92 26.16 5.84
N TYR A 113 5.09 26.76 5.57
CA TYR A 113 6.01 26.33 4.53
C TYR A 113 6.57 24.92 4.77
N ASP A 114 7.04 24.61 5.98
CA ASP A 114 7.65 23.32 6.31
C ASP A 114 6.60 22.19 6.32
N ILE A 115 5.40 22.47 6.84
CA ILE A 115 4.27 21.52 6.77
C ILE A 115 3.89 21.23 5.31
N ASN A 116 3.85 22.26 4.46
CA ASN A 116 3.57 22.10 3.04
C ASN A 116 4.65 21.28 2.32
N GLN A 117 5.92 21.40 2.71
CA GLN A 117 6.98 20.57 2.17
C GLN A 117 6.84 19.11 2.64
N ASP A 118 6.56 18.88 3.92
CA ASP A 118 6.35 17.55 4.48
C ASP A 118 5.19 16.82 3.80
N ILE A 119 4.07 17.51 3.57
CA ILE A 119 2.91 16.95 2.83
C ILE A 119 3.31 16.58 1.40
N LYS A 120 4.08 17.42 0.70
CA LYS A 120 4.56 17.12 -0.67
C LYS A 120 5.43 15.87 -0.69
N TYR A 121 6.35 15.72 0.27
CA TYR A 121 7.19 14.53 0.37
C TYR A 121 6.36 13.27 0.63
N ILE A 122 5.39 13.34 1.54
CA ILE A 122 4.51 12.21 1.83
C ILE A 122 3.70 11.83 0.58
N CYS A 123 3.09 12.80 -0.11
CA CYS A 123 2.37 12.56 -1.37
C CYS A 123 3.26 11.95 -2.46
N LEU A 124 4.51 12.41 -2.59
CA LEU A 124 5.44 11.87 -3.57
C LEU A 124 5.82 10.42 -3.23
N LEU A 125 6.08 10.14 -1.95
CA LEU A 125 6.40 8.79 -1.48
C LEU A 125 5.22 7.83 -1.67
N THR A 126 4.00 8.25 -1.34
CA THR A 126 2.80 7.43 -1.50
C THR A 126 2.54 7.13 -2.98
N ALA A 127 2.64 8.16 -3.84
CA ALA A 127 2.53 8.02 -5.28
C ALA A 127 3.59 7.04 -5.81
N PHE A 128 4.85 7.20 -5.40
CA PHE A 128 5.94 6.32 -5.81
C PHE A 128 5.67 4.85 -5.45
N ILE A 129 5.24 4.57 -4.21
CA ILE A 129 4.91 3.22 -3.76
C ILE A 129 3.75 2.64 -4.60
N THR A 130 2.68 3.41 -4.81
CA THR A 130 1.53 2.93 -5.62
C THR A 130 1.90 2.65 -7.08
N CYS A 131 2.72 3.52 -7.71
CA CYS A 131 3.22 3.30 -9.07
C CYS A 131 4.09 2.04 -9.17
N LEU A 132 4.96 1.82 -8.18
CA LEU A 132 5.81 0.64 -8.12
C LEU A 132 4.97 -0.63 -7.95
N GLN A 133 3.93 -0.61 -7.11
CA GLN A 133 3.00 -1.73 -6.95
C GLN A 133 2.24 -2.04 -8.24
N LEU A 134 1.79 -1.02 -8.97
CA LEU A 134 1.15 -1.19 -10.29
C LEU A 134 2.09 -1.84 -11.30
N PHE A 135 3.35 -1.40 -11.35
CA PHE A 135 4.35 -1.98 -12.25
C PHE A 135 4.58 -3.48 -11.96
N PHE A 136 4.73 -3.84 -10.69
CA PHE A 136 4.85 -5.25 -10.30
C PHE A 136 3.57 -6.03 -10.56
N GLY A 137 2.39 -5.43 -10.37
CA GLY A 137 1.10 -6.03 -10.72
C GLY A 137 1.01 -6.39 -12.20
N LEU A 138 1.39 -5.47 -13.09
CA LEU A 138 1.40 -5.71 -14.54
C LEU A 138 2.34 -6.86 -14.94
N LYS A 139 3.57 -6.87 -14.40
CA LYS A 139 4.52 -7.96 -14.65
C LYS A 139 3.98 -9.30 -14.15
N HIS A 140 3.35 -9.30 -12.98
CA HIS A 140 2.78 -10.50 -12.39
C HIS A 140 1.59 -11.01 -13.21
N TYR A 141 0.70 -10.12 -13.65
CA TYR A 141 -0.40 -10.42 -14.56
C TYR A 141 0.07 -11.10 -15.86
N GLN A 142 1.13 -10.58 -16.49
CA GLN A 142 1.70 -11.19 -17.69
C GLN A 142 2.19 -12.62 -17.44
N ILE A 143 2.89 -12.86 -16.33
CA ILE A 143 3.38 -14.19 -15.96
C ILE A 143 2.21 -15.13 -15.70
N GLN A 144 1.20 -14.68 -14.94
CA GLN A 144 0.01 -15.46 -14.65
C GLN A 144 -0.75 -15.82 -15.94
N MET A 145 -0.94 -14.87 -16.86
CA MET A 145 -1.63 -15.10 -18.11
C MET A 145 -0.90 -16.12 -19.00
N CYS A 146 0.43 -16.00 -19.11
CA CYS A 146 1.27 -16.99 -19.81
C CYS A 146 1.16 -18.40 -19.20
N ASN A 147 1.16 -18.51 -17.87
CA ASN A 147 0.99 -19.79 -17.18
C ASN A 147 -0.42 -20.36 -17.39
N ALA A 148 -1.43 -19.50 -17.40
CA ALA A 148 -2.80 -19.92 -17.63
C ALA A 148 -3.03 -20.39 -19.07
N TYR A 149 -2.39 -19.81 -20.08
CA TYR A 149 -2.41 -20.35 -21.44
C TYR A 149 -1.81 -21.76 -21.53
N LYS A 150 -0.78 -22.07 -20.71
CA LYS A 150 -0.25 -23.43 -20.56
C LYS A 150 -1.17 -24.37 -19.76
N GLY A 151 -2.24 -23.85 -19.17
CA GLY A 151 -3.15 -24.59 -18.29
C GLY A 151 -2.61 -24.78 -16.86
N ILE A 152 -1.55 -24.06 -16.49
CA ILE A 152 -0.92 -24.11 -15.17
C ILE A 152 -1.52 -23.01 -14.31
N PHE A 153 -2.16 -23.38 -13.20
CA PHE A 153 -2.79 -22.47 -12.24
C PHE A 153 -2.18 -22.69 -10.85
N ILE A 154 -1.20 -21.86 -10.49
CA ILE A 154 -0.47 -21.95 -9.21
C ILE A 154 -1.11 -21.04 -8.16
N ASP A 155 -1.41 -19.80 -8.53
CA ASP A 155 -1.88 -18.74 -7.61
C ASP A 155 -3.36 -18.35 -7.81
N ILE A 156 -4.03 -18.95 -8.81
CA ILE A 156 -5.40 -18.63 -9.17
C ILE A 156 -6.24 -19.90 -9.05
N PRO A 157 -7.42 -19.86 -8.40
CA PRO A 157 -8.30 -21.01 -8.33
C PRO A 157 -8.81 -21.42 -9.71
N LYS A 158 -8.88 -22.74 -9.92
CA LYS A 158 -9.28 -23.33 -11.20
C LYS A 158 -10.73 -22.95 -11.53
N PRO A 159 -11.08 -22.76 -12.81
CA PRO A 159 -12.42 -22.29 -13.19
C PRO A 159 -13.54 -23.26 -12.79
N LYS A 160 -13.25 -24.55 -12.62
CA LYS A 160 -14.24 -25.58 -12.22
C LYS A 160 -14.83 -25.35 -10.83
N THR A 161 -14.21 -24.53 -9.98
CA THR A 161 -14.73 -24.24 -8.64
C THR A 161 -15.73 -23.09 -8.62
N ILE A 162 -15.94 -22.40 -9.75
CA ILE A 162 -16.70 -21.15 -9.82
C ILE A 162 -17.82 -21.30 -10.85
N SER A 163 -19.05 -20.86 -10.52
CA SER A 163 -20.18 -20.92 -11.45
C SER A 163 -20.00 -19.94 -12.61
N SER A 164 -20.35 -20.35 -13.84
CA SER A 164 -20.18 -19.52 -15.05
C SER A 164 -20.89 -18.16 -14.95
N VAL A 165 -22.09 -18.13 -14.36
CA VAL A 165 -22.84 -16.88 -14.13
C VAL A 165 -22.08 -15.95 -13.21
N SER A 166 -21.52 -16.47 -12.12
CA SER A 166 -20.73 -15.66 -11.18
C SER A 166 -19.43 -15.14 -11.81
N ILE A 167 -18.80 -15.91 -12.70
CA ILE A 167 -17.60 -15.47 -13.44
C ILE A 167 -17.96 -14.25 -14.32
N ILE A 168 -19.01 -14.35 -15.12
CA ILE A 168 -19.41 -13.26 -16.04
C ILE A 168 -19.90 -12.03 -15.27
N SER A 169 -20.70 -12.21 -14.21
CA SER A 169 -21.19 -11.09 -13.41
C SER A 169 -20.02 -10.33 -12.74
N ARG A 170 -19.09 -11.06 -12.12
CA ARG A 170 -17.96 -10.44 -11.40
C ARG A 170 -16.95 -9.78 -12.34
N SER A 171 -16.75 -10.30 -13.55
CA SER A 171 -15.82 -9.70 -14.51
C SER A 171 -16.29 -8.35 -15.03
N ILE A 172 -17.61 -8.14 -15.19
CA ILE A 172 -18.16 -6.87 -15.69
C ILE A 172 -17.83 -5.72 -14.72
N HIS A 173 -17.81 -6.01 -13.41
CA HIS A 173 -17.50 -5.04 -12.38
C HIS A 173 -16.00 -4.87 -12.09
N TYR A 174 -15.12 -5.65 -12.75
CA TYR A 174 -13.67 -5.58 -12.55
C TYR A 174 -13.08 -4.16 -12.67
N PRO A 175 -13.29 -3.39 -13.77
CA PRO A 175 -12.65 -2.09 -13.92
C PRO A 175 -13.09 -1.10 -12.84
N GLY A 176 -14.37 -1.13 -12.43
CA GLY A 176 -14.87 -0.30 -11.35
C GLY A 176 -14.24 -0.65 -10.00
N ARG A 177 -14.13 -1.95 -9.68
CA ARG A 177 -13.47 -2.41 -8.45
C ARG A 177 -11.97 -2.11 -8.45
N PHE A 178 -11.31 -2.20 -9.59
CA PHE A 178 -9.92 -1.81 -9.76
C PHE A 178 -9.71 -0.33 -9.47
N MET A 179 -10.45 0.56 -10.13
CA MET A 179 -10.33 2.00 -9.90
C MET A 179 -10.66 2.37 -8.45
N GLY A 180 -11.70 1.77 -7.86
CA GLY A 180 -12.02 1.94 -6.45
C GLY A 180 -10.87 1.52 -5.54
N SER A 181 -10.32 0.31 -5.73
CA SER A 181 -9.20 -0.18 -4.94
C SER A 181 -7.97 0.72 -5.03
N LEU A 182 -7.67 1.28 -6.20
CA LEU A 182 -6.56 2.21 -6.38
C LEU A 182 -6.75 3.51 -5.60
N ILE A 183 -7.93 4.16 -5.72
CA ILE A 183 -8.21 5.41 -5.01
C ILE A 183 -8.16 5.20 -3.49
N TYR A 184 -8.81 4.15 -2.98
CA TYR A 184 -8.78 3.82 -1.56
C TYR A 184 -7.37 3.45 -1.09
N SER A 185 -6.61 2.70 -1.89
CA SER A 185 -5.23 2.32 -1.54
C SER A 185 -4.34 3.55 -1.35
N TYR A 186 -4.44 4.52 -2.26
CA TYR A 186 -3.65 5.75 -2.17
C TYR A 186 -4.04 6.55 -0.93
N GLY A 187 -5.34 6.71 -0.67
CA GLY A 187 -5.84 7.44 0.51
C GLY A 187 -5.41 6.80 1.84
N PHE A 188 -5.60 5.49 2.01
CA PHE A 188 -5.21 4.79 3.23
C PHE A 188 -3.70 4.76 3.44
N LEU A 189 -2.92 4.55 2.37
CA LEU A 189 -1.46 4.55 2.43
C LEU A 189 -0.93 5.95 2.76
N PHE A 190 -1.54 7.01 2.20
CA PHE A 190 -1.24 8.40 2.56
C PHE A 190 -1.51 8.69 4.03
N LEU A 191 -2.68 8.33 4.55
CA LEU A 191 -3.00 8.50 5.96
C LEU A 191 -2.02 7.74 6.87
N PHE A 192 -1.71 6.49 6.52
CA PHE A 192 -0.79 5.66 7.30
C PHE A 192 0.62 6.24 7.35
N ILE A 193 1.18 6.65 6.21
CA ILE A 193 2.51 7.28 6.15
C ILE A 193 2.49 8.62 6.90
N SER A 194 1.42 9.40 6.79
CA SER A 194 1.30 10.68 7.51
C SER A 194 1.30 10.49 9.03
N ILE A 195 0.52 9.54 9.54
CA ILE A 195 0.48 9.21 10.97
C ILE A 195 1.86 8.75 11.44
N PHE A 196 2.50 7.85 10.69
CA PHE A 196 3.82 7.35 11.04
C PHE A 196 4.89 8.46 11.03
N TYR A 197 4.83 9.36 10.05
CA TYR A 197 5.72 10.51 9.96
C TYR A 197 5.56 11.45 11.16
N ILE A 198 4.34 11.84 11.51
CA ILE A 198 4.05 12.70 12.66
C ILE A 198 4.52 12.03 13.96
N LEU A 199 4.21 10.75 14.14
CA LEU A 199 4.64 9.99 15.31
C LEU A 199 6.18 9.92 15.41
N SER A 200 6.86 9.74 14.29
CA SER A 200 8.32 9.69 14.25
C SER A 200 8.96 11.03 14.63
N ARG A 201 8.40 12.16 14.15
CA ARG A 201 8.85 13.50 14.55
C ARG A 201 8.61 13.75 16.03
N TYR A 202 7.44 13.37 16.54
CA TYR A 202 7.11 13.50 17.96
C TYR A 202 8.11 12.76 18.83
N ILE A 203 8.36 11.48 18.54
CA ILE A 203 9.30 10.64 19.30
C ILE A 203 10.72 11.22 19.26
N PHE A 204 11.20 11.65 18.08
CA PHE A 204 12.56 12.17 17.92
C PHE A 204 12.77 13.50 18.65
N TYR A 205 11.76 14.37 18.67
CA TYR A 205 11.84 15.65 19.35
C TYR A 205 11.84 15.48 20.88
N SER A 206 11.08 14.51 21.39
CA SER A 206 11.04 14.19 22.81
C SER A 206 12.17 13.23 23.22
N LEU A 207 13.35 13.75 23.54
CA LEU A 207 14.49 12.93 24.03
C LEU A 207 14.12 12.04 25.24
N ILE A 208 13.24 12.53 26.11
CA ILE A 208 12.74 11.81 27.29
C ILE A 208 11.95 10.55 26.89
N ILE A 209 11.07 10.67 25.89
CA ILE A 209 10.24 9.54 25.43
C ILE A 209 11.12 8.53 24.70
N LEU A 210 12.11 8.99 23.92
CA LEU A 210 13.05 8.10 23.24
C LEU A 210 13.87 7.29 24.25
N GLU A 211 14.36 7.91 25.32
CA GLU A 211 15.09 7.22 26.38
C GLU A 211 14.20 6.20 27.11
N PHE A 212 12.96 6.58 27.44
CA PHE A 212 12.00 5.69 28.09
C PHE A 212 11.64 4.48 27.20
N ILE A 213 11.32 4.73 25.93
CA ILE A 213 11.01 3.69 24.94
C ILE A 213 12.22 2.75 24.77
N SER A 214 13.42 3.30 24.66
CA SER A 214 14.65 2.50 24.53
C SER A 214 14.87 1.61 25.75
N LYS A 215 14.76 2.15 26.97
CA LYS A 215 14.91 1.37 28.22
C LYS A 215 13.87 0.26 28.37
N LEU A 216 12.67 0.43 27.83
CA LEU A 216 11.59 -0.56 27.94
C LEU A 216 11.64 -1.60 26.81
N ILE A 217 11.80 -1.18 25.56
CA ILE A 217 11.71 -2.06 24.38
C ILE A 217 13.00 -2.87 24.18
N LEU A 218 14.17 -2.25 24.38
CA LEU A 218 15.46 -2.90 24.15
C LEU A 218 15.65 -4.19 24.97
N PRO A 219 15.43 -4.23 26.31
CA PRO A 219 15.60 -5.47 27.06
C PRO A 219 14.60 -6.56 26.63
N MET A 220 13.38 -6.17 26.24
CA MET A 220 12.36 -7.12 25.75
C MET A 220 12.79 -7.77 24.42
N ILE A 221 13.36 -6.98 23.49
CA ILE A 221 13.90 -7.51 22.23
C ILE A 221 15.13 -8.38 22.47
N ILE A 222 16.04 -7.95 23.36
CA ILE A 222 17.24 -8.73 23.69
C ILE A 222 16.85 -10.08 24.32
N PHE A 223 15.91 -10.08 25.27
CA PHE A 223 15.40 -11.30 25.88
C PHE A 223 14.73 -12.22 24.84
N PHE A 224 13.91 -11.67 23.95
CA PHE A 224 13.29 -12.40 22.84
C PHE A 224 14.33 -13.07 21.95
N LEU A 225 15.34 -12.32 21.50
CA LEU A 225 16.42 -12.83 20.64
C LEU A 225 17.28 -13.88 21.36
N PHE A 226 17.61 -13.63 22.63
CA PHE A 226 18.34 -14.57 23.47
C PHE A 226 17.60 -15.90 23.58
N GLN A 227 16.31 -15.89 23.93
CA GLN A 227 15.51 -17.10 24.06
C GLN A 227 15.41 -17.86 22.72
N LEU A 228 15.21 -17.17 21.60
CA LEU A 228 15.17 -17.78 20.27
C LEU A 228 16.50 -18.45 19.90
N LEU A 229 17.62 -17.78 20.14
CA LEU A 229 18.97 -18.30 19.88
C LEU A 229 19.31 -19.46 20.82
N PHE A 230 18.96 -19.34 22.10
CA PHE A 230 19.20 -20.36 23.12
C PHE A 230 18.49 -21.67 22.76
N VAL A 231 17.19 -21.61 22.44
CA VAL A 231 16.42 -22.78 22.00
C VAL A 231 17.02 -23.38 20.72
N ARG A 232 17.39 -22.54 19.74
CA ARG A 232 17.99 -23.02 18.49
C ARG A 232 19.33 -23.71 18.70
N LEU A 233 20.18 -23.19 19.58
CA LEU A 233 21.47 -23.78 19.93
C LEU A 233 21.28 -25.12 20.66
N LEU A 234 20.37 -25.19 21.64
CA LEU A 234 20.08 -26.44 22.35
C LEU A 234 19.50 -27.50 21.41
N CYS A 235 18.62 -27.14 20.48
CA CYS A 235 18.14 -28.07 19.46
C CYS A 235 19.27 -28.64 18.61
N LYS A 236 20.23 -27.82 18.19
CA LYS A 236 21.36 -28.26 17.38
C LYS A 236 22.38 -29.10 18.16
N LEU A 237 22.64 -28.77 19.43
CA LEU A 237 23.69 -29.41 20.23
C LEU A 237 23.21 -30.63 21.01
N LEU A 238 21.97 -30.60 21.50
CA LEU A 238 21.44 -31.61 22.43
C LEU A 238 20.43 -32.56 21.80
N PHE A 239 19.51 -32.05 20.97
CA PHE A 239 18.33 -32.80 20.54
C PHE A 239 18.46 -33.47 19.16
N ILE A 240 19.08 -32.82 18.18
CA ILE A 240 19.16 -33.32 16.80
C ILE A 240 20.42 -34.17 16.61
N GLU A 241 20.25 -35.38 16.08
CA GLU A 241 21.36 -36.28 15.74
C GLU A 241 21.81 -36.13 14.29
N ASN A 242 20.86 -35.98 13.35
CA ASN A 242 21.11 -35.81 11.93
C ASN A 242 20.32 -34.62 11.35
N ASN A 243 20.95 -33.82 10.47
CA ASN A 243 20.31 -32.63 9.89
C ASN A 243 19.29 -32.95 8.78
N HIS A 244 19.32 -34.17 8.21
CA HIS A 244 18.49 -34.54 7.05
C HIS A 244 17.27 -35.40 7.41
N LEU A 245 17.32 -36.11 8.54
CA LEU A 245 16.21 -36.92 9.04
C LEU A 245 15.86 -36.41 10.43
N LEU A 246 14.57 -36.21 10.69
CA LEU A 246 14.05 -35.77 11.99
C LEU A 246 14.20 -36.89 13.04
N VAL A 247 15.44 -37.18 13.43
CA VAL A 247 15.79 -38.17 14.45
C VAL A 247 16.33 -37.43 15.67
N LEU A 248 15.63 -37.62 16.79
CA LEU A 248 15.96 -37.02 18.08
C LEU A 248 16.88 -37.96 18.86
N ARG A 249 18.01 -37.43 19.35
CA ARG A 249 18.99 -38.20 20.13
C ARG A 249 18.47 -38.59 21.50
N ASN A 250 17.75 -37.68 22.18
CA ASN A 250 17.18 -37.94 23.49
C ASN A 250 15.78 -37.34 23.63
N LEU A 251 14.78 -38.20 23.44
CA LEU A 251 13.37 -37.84 23.49
C LEU A 251 12.93 -37.35 24.89
N ARG A 252 13.47 -37.92 25.97
CA ARG A 252 13.10 -37.55 27.35
C ARG A 252 13.59 -36.15 27.72
N LEU A 253 14.82 -35.81 27.34
CA LEU A 253 15.36 -34.46 27.56
C LEU A 253 14.58 -33.42 26.77
N TYR A 254 14.17 -33.74 25.54
CA TYR A 254 13.34 -32.84 24.74
C TYR A 254 12.00 -32.51 25.42
N TYR A 255 11.27 -33.51 25.90
CA TYR A 255 10.00 -33.27 26.60
C TYR A 255 10.19 -32.49 27.91
N THR A 256 11.25 -32.79 28.66
CA THR A 256 11.56 -32.08 29.91
C THR A 256 11.88 -30.61 29.64
N PHE A 257 12.71 -30.34 28.62
CA PHE A 257 13.02 -28.97 28.18
C PHE A 257 11.78 -28.25 27.68
N SER A 258 10.97 -28.88 26.83
CA SER A 258 9.72 -28.30 26.32
C SER A 258 8.75 -27.92 27.45
N TYR A 259 8.68 -28.70 28.53
CA TYR A 259 7.85 -28.40 29.68
C TYR A 259 8.34 -27.14 30.42
N PHE A 260 9.64 -27.00 30.65
CA PHE A 260 10.21 -25.80 31.28
C PHE A 260 10.13 -24.56 30.38
N SER A 261 10.35 -24.72 29.07
CA SER A 261 10.28 -23.62 28.10
C SER A 261 8.87 -23.09 27.90
N PHE A 262 7.83 -23.89 28.16
CA PHE A 262 6.43 -23.51 27.99
C PHE A 262 6.08 -22.17 28.64
N PHE A 263 6.54 -21.91 29.87
CA PHE A 263 6.27 -20.64 30.55
C PHE A 263 6.86 -19.43 29.81
N PHE A 264 8.09 -19.53 29.30
CA PHE A 264 8.72 -18.46 28.52
C PHE A 264 8.07 -18.33 27.13
N ASP A 265 7.68 -19.45 26.52
CA ASP A 265 7.02 -19.50 25.22
C ASP A 265 5.62 -18.85 25.26
N CYS A 266 4.92 -18.87 26.40
CA CYS A 266 3.67 -18.13 26.57
C CYS A 266 3.87 -16.62 26.39
N PHE A 267 4.91 -16.03 26.99
CA PHE A 267 5.23 -14.61 26.83
C PHE A 267 5.69 -14.27 25.41
N LEU A 268 6.52 -15.13 24.81
CA LEU A 268 6.92 -14.99 23.41
C LEU A 268 5.71 -15.07 22.47
N GLY A 269 4.76 -15.96 22.77
CA GLY A 269 3.53 -16.15 22.02
C GLY A 269 2.69 -14.86 21.93
N PHE A 270 2.63 -14.08 23.00
CA PHE A 270 1.95 -12.79 23.01
C PHE A 270 2.62 -11.78 22.06
N ILE A 271 3.95 -11.66 22.12
CA ILE A 271 4.74 -10.79 21.23
C ILE A 271 4.58 -11.24 19.76
N MET A 272 4.59 -12.55 19.51
CA MET A 272 4.40 -13.10 18.17
C MET A 272 3.01 -12.80 17.61
N CYS A 273 1.97 -12.81 18.45
CA CYS A 273 0.62 -12.43 18.07
C CYS A 273 0.52 -10.95 17.68
N LEU A 274 1.11 -10.05 18.47
CA LEU A 274 1.22 -8.62 18.12
C LEU A 274 1.98 -8.43 16.80
N SER A 275 3.08 -9.14 16.62
CA SER A 275 3.86 -9.10 15.38
C SER A 275 3.06 -9.62 14.17
N ARG A 276 2.16 -10.57 14.37
CA ARG A 276 1.29 -11.12 13.32
C ARG A 276 0.27 -10.08 12.88
N ILE A 277 -0.35 -9.39 13.82
CA ILE A 277 -1.32 -8.32 13.54
C ILE A 277 -0.64 -7.17 12.80
N SER A 278 0.52 -6.71 13.30
CA SER A 278 1.24 -5.59 12.68
C SER A 278 1.72 -5.91 11.26
N LYS A 279 2.32 -7.09 11.03
CA LYS A 279 2.70 -7.56 9.69
C LYS A 279 1.49 -7.69 8.77
N GLY A 280 0.36 -8.20 9.29
CA GLY A 280 -0.89 -8.30 8.55
C GLY A 280 -1.38 -6.94 8.05
N ILE A 281 -1.48 -5.95 8.95
CA ILE A 281 -1.90 -4.58 8.60
C ILE A 281 -0.94 -3.97 7.57
N PHE A 282 0.37 -4.08 7.81
CA PHE A 282 1.39 -3.53 6.92
C PHE A 282 1.33 -4.14 5.51
N CYS A 283 1.25 -5.48 5.42
CA CYS A 283 1.10 -6.16 4.13
C CYS A 283 -0.19 -5.76 3.42
N THR A 284 -1.33 -5.74 4.13
CA THR A 284 -2.61 -5.35 3.54
C THR A 284 -2.57 -3.93 3.01
N LEU A 285 -1.98 -2.97 3.74
CA LEU A 285 -1.88 -1.56 3.29
C LEU A 285 -1.02 -1.41 2.04
N ILE A 286 0.13 -2.08 1.97
CA ILE A 286 1.04 -2.00 0.81
C ILE A 286 0.43 -2.68 -0.42
N PHE A 287 -0.20 -3.84 -0.24
CA PHE A 287 -0.75 -4.61 -1.34
C PHE A 287 -2.21 -4.27 -1.67
N PHE A 288 -2.84 -3.33 -0.96
CA PHE A 288 -4.25 -2.97 -1.15
C PHE A 288 -4.55 -2.50 -2.58
N ALA A 289 -3.59 -1.81 -3.21
CA ALA A 289 -3.69 -1.33 -4.59
C ALA A 289 -3.78 -2.46 -5.63
N ARG A 290 -3.34 -3.67 -5.26
CA ARG A 290 -3.20 -4.81 -6.17
C ARG A 290 -4.38 -5.76 -5.99
N LEU A 291 -5.07 -6.03 -7.09
CA LEU A 291 -6.17 -7.00 -7.11
C LEU A 291 -5.71 -8.45 -7.27
N ASP A 292 -4.44 -8.67 -7.62
CA ASP A 292 -3.86 -10.01 -7.82
C ASP A 292 -3.71 -10.79 -6.51
N TYR A 293 -3.76 -10.11 -5.36
CA TYR A 293 -3.71 -10.71 -4.04
C TYR A 293 -5.03 -10.50 -3.32
N SER A 294 -5.50 -11.55 -2.63
CA SER A 294 -6.57 -11.38 -1.67
C SER A 294 -6.00 -10.91 -0.34
N SER A 295 -6.70 -9.99 0.32
CA SER A 295 -6.41 -9.64 1.72
C SER A 295 -6.76 -10.78 2.69
N TYR A 296 -7.54 -11.75 2.22
CA TYR A 296 -7.99 -12.90 2.99
C TYR A 296 -7.08 -14.11 2.75
N GLY A 297 -7.08 -15.06 3.70
CA GLY A 297 -6.33 -16.31 3.54
C GLY A 297 -6.96 -17.24 2.49
N ARG A 298 -6.21 -18.27 2.07
CA ARG A 298 -6.55 -19.20 0.97
C ARG A 298 -7.98 -19.76 0.97
N GLY A 299 -8.53 -20.05 2.14
CA GLY A 299 -9.90 -20.58 2.27
C GLY A 299 -11.00 -19.55 1.99
N LEU A 300 -10.69 -18.26 2.05
CA LEU A 300 -11.64 -17.14 1.98
C LEU A 300 -11.33 -16.16 0.84
N GLU A 301 -10.40 -16.49 -0.06
CA GLU A 301 -10.00 -15.61 -1.17
C GLU A 301 -11.20 -15.17 -2.04
N MET A 302 -12.18 -16.04 -2.23
CA MET A 302 -13.38 -15.74 -3.04
C MET A 302 -14.41 -14.86 -2.34
N TYR A 303 -14.27 -14.63 -1.04
CA TYR A 303 -15.09 -13.68 -0.29
C TYR A 303 -14.66 -12.24 -0.57
N ASP A 304 -13.39 -12.04 -0.91
CA ASP A 304 -12.85 -10.77 -1.37
C ASP A 304 -13.43 -10.41 -2.74
N SER A 305 -14.33 -9.43 -2.76
CA SER A 305 -15.01 -9.04 -4.00
C SER A 305 -14.04 -8.50 -5.06
N SER A 306 -12.95 -7.87 -4.62
CA SER A 306 -11.92 -7.27 -5.47
C SER A 306 -11.11 -8.37 -6.16
N TYR A 307 -10.52 -9.28 -5.39
CA TYR A 307 -9.81 -10.44 -5.93
C TYR A 307 -10.72 -11.36 -6.75
N ALA A 308 -11.95 -11.63 -6.30
CA ALA A 308 -12.90 -12.47 -7.03
C ALA A 308 -13.26 -11.88 -8.41
N SER A 309 -13.33 -10.55 -8.54
CA SER A 309 -13.53 -9.89 -9.83
C SER A 309 -12.33 -10.01 -10.76
N TYR A 310 -11.12 -9.89 -10.21
CA TYR A 310 -9.87 -10.10 -10.95
C TYR A 310 -9.77 -11.52 -11.50
N VAL A 311 -9.97 -12.53 -10.65
CA VAL A 311 -9.95 -13.94 -11.08
C VAL A 311 -11.00 -14.21 -12.17
N SER A 312 -12.18 -13.62 -12.02
CA SER A 312 -13.25 -13.79 -12.99
C SER A 312 -12.93 -13.15 -14.33
N PHE A 313 -12.41 -11.91 -14.32
CA PHE A 313 -11.91 -11.22 -15.51
C PHE A 313 -10.81 -12.02 -16.20
N PHE A 314 -9.84 -12.51 -15.42
CA PHE A 314 -8.72 -13.32 -15.90
C PHE A 314 -9.19 -14.59 -16.64
N HIS A 315 -10.14 -15.34 -16.06
CA HIS A 315 -10.66 -16.54 -16.71
C HIS A 315 -11.42 -16.24 -18.00
N ILE A 316 -12.16 -15.13 -18.05
CA ILE A 316 -12.85 -14.72 -19.29
C ILE A 316 -11.85 -14.31 -20.35
N GLU A 317 -10.85 -13.50 -20.01
CA GLU A 317 -9.85 -13.05 -20.96
C GLU A 317 -9.08 -14.24 -21.54
N LYS A 318 -8.63 -15.16 -20.69
CA LYS A 318 -7.98 -16.40 -21.13
C LYS A 318 -8.85 -17.19 -22.10
N ASN A 319 -10.14 -17.37 -21.79
CA ASN A 319 -11.05 -18.19 -22.59
C ASN A 319 -11.44 -17.53 -23.91
N GLN A 320 -11.59 -16.20 -23.93
CA GLN A 320 -12.03 -15.46 -25.12
C GLN A 320 -10.87 -15.04 -26.03
N ARG A 321 -9.67 -14.81 -25.48
CA ARG A 321 -8.50 -14.30 -26.22
C ARG A 321 -7.31 -15.24 -26.19
N HIS A 322 -7.55 -16.54 -26.27
CA HIS A 322 -6.45 -17.50 -26.35
C HIS A 322 -5.63 -17.28 -27.65
N PRO A 323 -4.34 -16.90 -27.59
CA PRO A 323 -3.59 -16.46 -28.77
C PRO A 323 -3.47 -17.56 -29.83
N VAL A 324 -3.27 -18.81 -29.39
CA VAL A 324 -3.19 -19.98 -30.30
C VAL A 324 -4.51 -20.19 -31.06
N LEU A 325 -5.66 -19.97 -30.41
CA LEU A 325 -6.97 -20.15 -31.04
C LEU A 325 -7.22 -19.04 -32.06
N ASN A 326 -6.89 -17.79 -31.71
CA ASN A 326 -7.05 -16.65 -32.62
C ASN A 326 -6.19 -16.82 -33.88
N VAL A 327 -4.92 -17.19 -33.72
CA VAL A 327 -4.02 -17.46 -34.86
C VAL A 327 -4.54 -18.64 -35.69
N PHE A 328 -5.05 -19.70 -35.05
CA PHE A 328 -5.64 -20.83 -35.77
C PHE A 328 -6.87 -20.43 -36.60
N ILE A 329 -7.76 -19.61 -36.04
CA ILE A 329 -8.93 -19.07 -36.75
C ILE A 329 -8.47 -18.18 -37.92
N ASP A 330 -7.45 -17.36 -37.73
CA ASP A 330 -6.89 -16.51 -38.78
C ASP A 330 -6.31 -17.33 -39.94
N ILE A 331 -5.57 -18.40 -39.64
CA ILE A 331 -5.06 -19.34 -40.65
C ILE A 331 -6.21 -19.98 -41.42
N ILE A 332 -7.26 -20.45 -40.73
CA ILE A 332 -8.45 -21.03 -41.39
C ILE A 332 -9.14 -20.00 -42.27
N ARG A 333 -9.33 -18.78 -41.77
CA ARG A 333 -9.98 -17.69 -42.50
C ARG A 333 -9.23 -17.35 -43.78
N GLN A 334 -7.91 -17.20 -43.71
CA GLN A 334 -7.06 -16.96 -44.88
C GLN A 334 -7.20 -18.11 -45.89
N ARG A 335 -7.11 -19.37 -45.44
CA ARG A 335 -7.28 -20.54 -46.31
C ARG A 335 -8.65 -20.60 -46.97
N LEU A 336 -9.72 -20.27 -46.26
CA LEU A 336 -11.07 -20.23 -46.83
C LEU A 336 -11.19 -19.16 -47.92
N ILE A 337 -10.57 -17.99 -47.74
CA ILE A 337 -10.54 -16.92 -48.74
C ILE A 337 -9.75 -17.38 -49.98
N ASP A 338 -8.60 -18.00 -49.80
CA ASP A 338 -7.78 -18.51 -50.91
C ASP A 338 -8.50 -19.58 -51.71
N ILE A 339 -9.18 -20.52 -51.03
CA ILE A 339 -9.99 -21.56 -51.69
C ILE A 339 -11.13 -20.92 -52.49
N ARG A 340 -11.80 -19.89 -51.96
CA ARG A 340 -12.86 -19.17 -52.69
C ARG A 340 -12.31 -18.47 -53.93
N LYS A 341 -11.17 -17.80 -53.82
CA LYS A 341 -10.49 -17.14 -54.95
C LYS A 341 -10.08 -18.15 -56.02
N LEU A 342 -9.50 -19.29 -55.62
CA LEU A 342 -9.12 -20.37 -56.53
C LEU A 342 -10.34 -20.96 -57.24
N LYS A 343 -11.42 -21.25 -56.50
CA LYS A 343 -12.67 -21.72 -57.11
C LYS A 343 -13.21 -20.75 -58.15
N LEU A 344 -13.26 -19.45 -57.82
CA LEU A 344 -13.72 -18.42 -58.77
C LEU A 344 -12.87 -18.39 -60.04
N LYS A 345 -11.54 -18.48 -59.93
CA LYS A 345 -10.64 -18.55 -61.11
C LYS A 345 -10.92 -19.80 -61.95
N LEU A 346 -11.05 -20.96 -61.31
CA LEU A 346 -11.27 -22.22 -62.00
C LEU A 346 -12.66 -22.30 -62.66
N THR A 347 -13.68 -21.67 -62.08
CA THR A 347 -15.00 -21.56 -62.72
C THR A 347 -14.94 -20.68 -63.97
N MET A 348 -14.10 -19.64 -63.98
CA MET A 348 -13.89 -18.80 -65.17
C MET A 348 -13.12 -19.55 -66.27
N GLU A 349 -12.19 -20.43 -65.91
CA GLU A 349 -11.35 -21.19 -66.85
C GLU A 349 -11.95 -22.55 -67.27
N ASN A 350 -13.03 -23.01 -66.64
CA ASN A 350 -13.73 -24.27 -66.92
C ASN A 350 -12.88 -25.55 -66.70
N ILE A 351 -11.92 -25.52 -65.76
CA ILE A 351 -10.97 -26.60 -65.51
C ILE A 351 -11.31 -27.35 -64.21
N ASN A 352 -12.19 -28.37 -64.30
CA ASN A 352 -12.59 -29.18 -63.13
C ASN A 352 -11.56 -30.27 -62.75
N ASN A 353 -10.88 -30.86 -63.74
CA ASN A 353 -9.99 -32.02 -63.49
C ASN A 353 -8.71 -31.64 -62.73
N THR A 354 -8.17 -30.45 -62.97
CA THR A 354 -6.94 -29.97 -62.31
C THR A 354 -7.18 -29.70 -60.82
N TYR A 355 -8.39 -29.24 -60.46
CA TYR A 355 -8.79 -29.01 -59.07
C TYR A 355 -8.85 -30.30 -58.25
N GLU A 356 -9.39 -31.38 -58.81
CA GLU A 356 -9.48 -32.67 -58.12
C GLU A 356 -8.11 -33.27 -57.84
N ASN A 357 -7.20 -33.19 -58.83
CA ASN A 357 -5.83 -33.70 -58.71
C ASN A 357 -5.02 -32.95 -57.63
N GLU A 358 -5.14 -31.61 -57.58
CA GLU A 358 -4.50 -30.83 -56.51
C GLU A 358 -5.04 -31.20 -55.12
N LYS A 359 -6.34 -31.42 -55.01
CA LYS A 359 -6.98 -31.82 -53.75
C LYS A 359 -6.50 -33.19 -53.28
N LEU A 360 -6.36 -34.16 -54.18
CA LEU A 360 -5.80 -35.49 -53.88
C LEU A 360 -4.33 -35.39 -53.41
N SER A 361 -3.52 -34.58 -54.08
CA SER A 361 -2.13 -34.33 -53.69
C SER A 361 -2.02 -33.72 -52.28
N GLN A 362 -2.87 -32.73 -51.96
CA GLN A 362 -2.94 -32.12 -50.63
C GLN A 362 -3.34 -33.14 -49.55
N LEU A 363 -4.33 -33.99 -49.81
CA LEU A 363 -4.77 -35.04 -48.88
C LEU A 363 -3.64 -36.01 -48.55
N ASN A 364 -2.85 -36.42 -49.55
CA ASN A 364 -1.71 -37.30 -49.33
C ASN A 364 -0.64 -36.62 -48.46
N ARG A 365 -0.34 -35.34 -48.69
CA ARG A 365 0.58 -34.56 -47.84
C ARG A 365 0.09 -34.49 -46.39
N PHE A 366 -1.20 -34.26 -46.16
CA PHE A 366 -1.77 -34.23 -44.82
C PHE A 366 -1.71 -35.60 -44.11
N ARG A 367 -1.91 -36.70 -44.84
CA ARG A 367 -1.76 -38.06 -44.30
C ARG A 367 -0.33 -38.34 -43.83
N TRP A 368 0.67 -37.95 -44.63
CA TRP A 368 2.08 -38.08 -44.27
C TRP A 368 2.47 -37.18 -43.09
N ALA A 369 2.04 -35.92 -43.07
CA ALA A 369 2.27 -35.02 -41.94
C ALA A 369 1.63 -35.54 -40.64
N LEU A 370 0.44 -36.14 -40.74
CA LEU A 370 -0.21 -36.80 -39.60
C LEU A 370 0.58 -38.01 -39.11
N ALA A 371 1.05 -38.87 -40.02
CA ALA A 371 1.88 -40.02 -39.66
C ALA A 371 3.17 -39.57 -38.96
N TYR A 372 3.86 -38.57 -39.53
CA TYR A 372 5.07 -37.98 -38.96
C TYR A 372 4.84 -37.44 -37.54
N THR A 373 3.78 -36.67 -37.32
CA THR A 373 3.46 -36.12 -35.99
C THR A 373 3.12 -37.20 -34.97
N LEU A 374 2.41 -38.25 -35.37
CA LEU A 374 2.08 -39.38 -34.49
C LEU A 374 3.29 -40.25 -34.14
N ILE A 375 4.24 -40.43 -35.06
CA ILE A 375 5.48 -41.16 -34.80
C ILE A 375 6.31 -40.45 -33.73
N HIS A 376 6.44 -39.13 -33.82
CA HIS A 376 7.23 -38.32 -32.88
C HIS A 376 6.52 -38.04 -31.55
N ASN A 377 5.21 -38.25 -31.46
CA ASN A 377 4.42 -37.97 -30.26
C ASN A 377 3.55 -39.18 -29.89
N GLU A 378 4.17 -40.20 -29.29
CA GLU A 378 3.48 -41.48 -29.02
C GLU A 378 2.24 -41.35 -28.15
N GLN A 379 2.28 -40.44 -27.15
CA GLN A 379 1.16 -40.19 -26.24
C GLN A 379 -0.11 -39.77 -27.00
N LEU A 380 0.03 -39.05 -28.12
CA LEU A 380 -1.10 -38.61 -28.94
C LEU A 380 -1.80 -39.77 -29.66
N LYS A 381 -1.10 -40.89 -29.92
CA LYS A 381 -1.70 -42.09 -30.54
C LYS A 381 -2.87 -42.60 -29.70
N ARG A 382 -2.67 -42.69 -28.37
CA ARG A 382 -3.69 -43.17 -27.41
C ARG A 382 -4.88 -42.22 -27.35
N TYR A 383 -4.62 -40.91 -27.20
CA TYR A 383 -5.69 -39.90 -27.17
C TYR A 383 -6.50 -39.86 -28.46
N ARG A 384 -5.84 -39.97 -29.62
CA ARG A 384 -6.49 -40.01 -30.93
C ARG A 384 -7.38 -41.24 -31.07
N LYS A 385 -6.90 -42.44 -30.72
CA LYS A 385 -7.69 -43.69 -30.78
C LYS A 385 -8.94 -43.58 -29.90
N HIS A 386 -8.78 -43.07 -28.67
CA HIS A 386 -9.90 -42.86 -27.75
C HIS A 386 -10.93 -41.88 -28.33
N ARG A 387 -10.48 -40.72 -28.86
CA ARG A 387 -11.37 -39.72 -29.47
C ARG A 387 -12.10 -40.23 -30.71
N LEU A 388 -11.43 -41.03 -31.55
CA LEU A 388 -12.06 -41.64 -32.72
C LEU A 388 -13.12 -42.68 -32.30
N CYS A 389 -12.83 -43.48 -31.26
CA CYS A 389 -13.79 -44.41 -30.69
C CYS A 389 -15.01 -43.67 -30.13
N SER A 390 -14.79 -42.59 -29.36
CA SER A 390 -15.88 -41.78 -28.80
C SER A 390 -16.74 -41.10 -29.88
N ILE A 391 -16.13 -40.66 -30.99
CA ILE A 391 -16.88 -40.10 -32.12
C ILE A 391 -17.76 -41.16 -32.77
N LYS A 392 -17.23 -42.36 -33.02
CA LYS A 392 -18.01 -43.47 -33.60
C LYS A 392 -19.20 -43.86 -32.71
N THR A 393 -18.98 -43.95 -31.39
CA THR A 393 -20.06 -44.26 -30.44
C THR A 393 -21.10 -43.14 -30.34
N ASN A 394 -20.71 -41.87 -30.50
CA ASN A 394 -21.68 -40.77 -30.52
C ASN A 394 -22.48 -40.77 -31.82
N GLN A 395 -21.83 -41.05 -32.96
CA GLN A 395 -22.50 -41.17 -34.26
C GLN A 395 -23.51 -42.31 -34.28
N SER A 396 -23.15 -43.48 -33.73
CA SER A 396 -24.08 -44.62 -33.60
C SER A 396 -25.28 -44.27 -32.72
N LYS A 397 -25.07 -43.59 -31.58
CA LYS A 397 -26.16 -43.13 -30.71
C LYS A 397 -27.06 -42.07 -31.36
N THR A 398 -26.52 -41.16 -32.18
CA THR A 398 -27.36 -40.24 -32.95
C THR A 398 -28.12 -40.95 -34.06
N LEU A 399 -27.52 -41.93 -34.72
CA LEU A 399 -28.21 -42.74 -35.73
C LEU A 399 -29.33 -43.58 -35.09
N GLU A 400 -29.08 -44.26 -33.97
CA GLU A 400 -30.11 -44.97 -33.19
C GLU A 400 -31.27 -44.05 -32.81
N ARG A 401 -30.99 -42.85 -32.28
CA ARG A 401 -32.04 -41.85 -31.98
C ARG A 401 -32.82 -41.37 -33.21
N ILE A 402 -32.19 -41.35 -34.38
CA ILE A 402 -32.86 -41.00 -35.65
C ILE A 402 -33.72 -42.17 -36.12
N PHE A 403 -33.24 -43.40 -36.04
CA PHE A 403 -34.01 -44.61 -36.37
C PHE A 403 -35.19 -44.84 -35.43
N ASP A 404 -35.04 -44.55 -34.13
CA ASP A 404 -36.12 -44.56 -33.15
C ASP A 404 -37.18 -43.49 -33.44
N LYS A 405 -36.75 -42.29 -33.90
CA LYS A 405 -37.67 -41.22 -34.33
C LYS A 405 -38.38 -41.50 -35.65
N ILE A 406 -37.80 -42.32 -36.53
CA ILE A 406 -38.37 -42.69 -37.83
C ILE A 406 -39.21 -44.00 -37.72
N GLY A 407 -39.24 -44.65 -36.54
CA GLY A 407 -40.07 -45.83 -36.31
C GLY A 407 -39.57 -47.12 -36.98
N LEU A 408 -38.27 -47.18 -37.31
CA LEU A 408 -37.65 -48.32 -38.01
C LEU A 408 -36.91 -49.30 -37.08
N SER A 409 -37.15 -49.26 -35.77
CA SER A 409 -36.39 -50.05 -34.77
C SER A 409 -36.75 -51.54 -34.68
N GLN A 410 -37.51 -52.09 -35.63
CA GLN A 410 -37.79 -53.52 -35.70
C GLN A 410 -37.43 -54.07 -37.08
N THR A 411 -36.18 -54.53 -37.25
CA THR A 411 -35.77 -55.70 -38.07
C THR A 411 -34.25 -55.69 -38.30
N LEU A 412 -33.48 -56.06 -37.29
CA LEU A 412 -32.14 -56.63 -37.52
C LEU A 412 -32.05 -57.94 -36.72
N PRO A 413 -31.83 -59.10 -37.37
CA PRO A 413 -31.79 -60.38 -36.68
C PRO A 413 -30.51 -60.45 -35.85
N ARG A 414 -30.67 -60.61 -34.54
CA ARG A 414 -29.58 -61.05 -33.64
C ARG A 414 -29.16 -62.45 -34.07
N LYS A 415 -28.01 -62.57 -34.72
CA LYS A 415 -27.31 -63.86 -34.85
C LYS A 415 -26.63 -64.17 -33.51
N TYR A 416 -26.98 -65.33 -32.97
CA TYR A 416 -26.29 -66.02 -31.87
C TYR A 416 -24.88 -66.42 -32.27
#